data_AF-A0A817S2N6-F1
#
_entry.id   AF-A0A817S2N6-F1
#
_cell.length_a   1.000
_cell.length_b   1.000
_cell.length_c   1.000
_cell.angle_alpha   90.00
_cell.angle_beta   90.00
_cell.angle_gamma   90.00
#
_symmetry.space_group_name_H-M   'P 1'
#
loop_
_entity.id
_entity.type
_entity.pdbx_description
1 polymer ?
#
loop_
_entity_poly.entity_id
_entity_poly.type
_entity_poly.pdbx_seq_one_letter_code
_entity_poly.pdbx_strand_id
1 'polypeptide(L)'
;MINNTLQLSLHGNPIICDCWFGSILNSSFINITDLSLLQCNSHSIMNMSQDNFLCSYSQYCASDCSCCDFEACDCHSVCPSECLCLHDSSWLNHIVQCQQRNLFDIHIHLPETVTELNYEENNIEQLQPFVFVGKNLLIKLNLAKNNIKNLTNDIFCGASNLHEINLSYNRNLMIKLSNINELFSCLKYLEY
;
A
#
# COMPACT_ATOMS: atom_id res chain seq x y z
N MET A 1 33.98 26.99 7.24
CA MET A 1 33.47 25.61 7.34
C MET A 1 33.35 25.08 5.92
N ILE A 2 33.99 23.95 5.62
CA ILE A 2 33.90 23.33 4.30
C ILE A 2 32.51 22.72 4.19
N ASN A 3 31.77 23.07 3.14
CA ASN A 3 30.47 22.47 2.88
C ASN A 3 30.70 21.03 2.41
N ASN A 4 30.44 20.04 3.27
CA ASN A 4 30.71 18.62 3.00
C ASN A 4 29.62 17.95 2.15
N THR A 5 28.83 18.72 1.42
CA THR A 5 27.77 18.19 0.55
C THR A 5 28.31 17.88 -0.84
N LEU A 6 28.11 16.64 -1.30
CA LEU A 6 28.42 16.23 -2.66
C LEU A 6 27.46 16.94 -3.62
N GLN A 7 28.00 17.68 -4.58
CA GLN A 7 27.23 18.28 -5.67
C GLN A 7 27.16 17.29 -6.84
N LEU A 8 25.96 16.90 -7.24
CA LEU A 8 25.72 15.88 -8.25
C LEU A 8 24.85 16.45 -9.39
N SER A 9 25.28 16.23 -10.63
CA SER A 9 24.51 16.58 -11.83
C SER A 9 24.18 15.31 -12.60
N LEU A 10 22.90 15.12 -12.94
CA LEU A 10 22.36 13.89 -13.52
C LEU A 10 21.69 14.06 -14.89
N HIS A 11 21.49 15.29 -15.37
CA HIS A 11 20.80 15.56 -16.63
C HIS A 11 21.46 14.84 -17.83
N GLY A 12 20.65 14.50 -18.83
CA GLY A 12 21.11 13.75 -20.01
C GLY A 12 21.23 12.23 -19.81
N ASN A 13 20.85 11.72 -18.64
CA ASN A 13 20.83 10.28 -18.33
C ASN A 13 19.39 9.77 -18.13
N PRO A 14 19.12 8.49 -18.44
CA PRO A 14 17.89 7.84 -18.02
C PRO A 14 17.87 7.70 -16.49
N ILE A 15 16.88 8.31 -15.83
CA ILE A 15 16.75 8.26 -14.37
C ILE A 15 15.65 7.27 -14.00
N ILE A 16 15.99 6.32 -13.12
CA ILE A 16 15.00 5.47 -12.45
C ILE A 16 14.57 6.21 -11.19
N CYS A 17 13.28 6.52 -11.11
CA CYS A 17 12.70 7.28 -10.01
C CYS A 17 11.95 6.36 -9.05
N ASP A 18 12.70 5.41 -8.50
CA ASP A 18 12.20 4.47 -7.50
C ASP A 18 12.28 5.07 -6.09
N CYS A 19 11.98 4.26 -5.08
CA CYS A 19 12.01 4.68 -3.69
C CYS A 19 13.38 5.20 -3.22
N TRP A 20 14.50 4.71 -3.79
CA TRP A 20 15.84 5.16 -3.44
C TRP A 20 16.12 6.56 -3.96
N PHE A 21 15.62 6.87 -5.16
CA PHE A 21 15.69 8.23 -5.67
C PHE A 21 15.00 9.21 -4.72
N GLY A 22 13.81 8.85 -4.21
CA GLY A 22 13.10 9.61 -3.19
C GLY A 22 13.91 9.81 -1.91
N SER A 23 14.69 8.82 -1.46
CA SER A 23 15.58 8.99 -0.30
C SER A 23 16.72 9.98 -0.57
N ILE A 24 17.28 9.95 -1.79
CA ILE A 24 18.38 10.85 -2.18
C ILE A 24 17.91 12.30 -2.21
N LEU A 25 16.68 12.58 -2.64
CA LEU A 25 16.12 13.94 -2.64
C LEU A 25 16.08 14.58 -1.24
N ASN A 26 15.97 13.76 -0.20
CA ASN A 26 15.96 14.21 1.20
C ASN A 26 17.32 14.07 1.89
N SER A 27 18.37 13.73 1.16
CA SER A 27 19.71 13.52 1.71
C SER A 27 20.32 14.84 2.18
N SER A 28 20.87 14.84 3.40
CA SER A 28 21.67 15.96 3.91
C SER A 28 23.09 15.99 3.34
N PHE A 29 23.51 14.94 2.62
CA PHE A 29 24.88 14.76 2.14
C PHE A 29 25.01 14.91 0.61
N ILE A 30 23.93 14.74 -0.14
CA ILE A 30 23.92 14.79 -1.61
C ILE A 30 22.99 15.92 -2.04
N ASN A 31 23.49 16.83 -2.88
CA ASN A 31 22.71 17.88 -3.50
C ASN A 31 22.67 17.68 -5.02
N ILE A 32 21.49 17.39 -5.57
CA ILE A 32 21.30 17.27 -7.02
C ILE A 32 21.13 18.69 -7.60
N THR A 33 22.14 19.17 -8.32
CA THR A 33 22.21 20.56 -8.77
C THR A 33 21.29 20.89 -9.95
N ASP A 34 20.86 19.88 -10.70
CA ASP A 34 20.06 19.99 -11.92
C ASP A 34 18.71 19.29 -11.80
N LEU A 35 18.17 19.22 -10.58
CA LEU A 35 16.91 18.54 -10.26
C LEU A 35 15.74 18.98 -11.16
N SER A 36 15.69 20.26 -11.54
CA SER A 36 14.64 20.82 -12.42
C SER A 36 14.66 20.29 -13.85
N LEU A 37 15.80 19.73 -14.30
CA LEU A 37 15.96 19.15 -15.63
C LEU A 37 15.65 17.65 -15.66
N LEU A 38 15.49 17.02 -14.51
CA LEU A 38 15.23 15.59 -14.41
C LEU A 38 13.75 15.28 -14.60
N GLN A 39 13.49 14.11 -15.18
CA GLN A 39 12.14 13.64 -15.47
C GLN A 39 11.99 12.17 -15.10
N CYS A 40 10.83 11.81 -14.57
CA CYS A 40 10.40 10.47 -14.25
C CYS A 40 9.14 10.15 -15.05
N ASN A 41 9.16 9.14 -15.92
CA ASN A 41 7.99 8.79 -16.75
C ASN A 41 7.37 10.02 -17.46
N SER A 42 8.22 10.88 -18.04
CA SER A 42 7.82 12.14 -18.69
C SER A 42 7.20 13.22 -17.79
N HIS A 43 7.30 13.08 -16.47
CA HIS A 43 6.89 14.08 -15.48
C HIS A 43 8.11 14.76 -14.86
N SER A 44 8.04 16.08 -14.64
CA SER A 44 9.09 16.81 -13.93
C SER A 44 9.10 16.42 -12.45
N ILE A 45 10.30 16.17 -11.92
CA ILE A 45 10.51 15.81 -10.50
C ILE A 45 10.01 16.91 -9.55
N MET A 46 10.08 18.17 -9.98
CA MET A 46 9.63 19.32 -9.17
C MET A 46 8.13 19.29 -8.85
N ASN A 47 7.34 18.53 -9.61
CA ASN A 47 5.89 18.41 -9.43
C ASN A 47 5.48 17.11 -8.73
N MET A 48 6.43 16.29 -8.31
CA MET A 48 6.19 15.00 -7.66
C MET A 48 6.29 15.12 -6.14
N SER A 49 5.46 14.38 -5.41
CA SER A 49 5.55 14.22 -3.96
C SER A 49 6.39 13.00 -3.58
N GLN A 50 6.77 12.89 -2.30
CA GLN A 50 7.54 11.74 -1.80
C GLN A 50 6.84 10.40 -2.08
N ASP A 51 5.51 10.37 -2.01
CA ASP A 51 4.70 9.17 -2.21
C ASP A 51 4.72 8.67 -3.66
N ASN A 52 5.26 9.46 -4.61
CA ASN A 52 5.44 9.02 -5.99
C ASN A 52 6.70 8.16 -6.20
N PHE A 53 7.62 8.11 -5.23
CA PHE A 53 8.87 7.36 -5.32
C PHE A 53 8.73 6.02 -4.60
N LEU A 54 8.39 4.99 -5.38
CA LEU A 54 8.10 3.65 -4.85
C LEU A 54 8.97 2.59 -5.54
N CYS A 55 9.35 1.57 -4.78
CA CYS A 55 10.03 0.37 -5.26
C CYS A 55 9.04 -0.78 -5.33
N SER A 56 9.13 -1.57 -6.39
CA SER A 56 8.37 -2.81 -6.51
C SER A 56 9.16 -3.98 -5.93
N TYR A 57 8.45 -4.98 -5.39
CA TYR A 57 9.05 -6.21 -4.91
C TYR A 57 8.15 -7.41 -5.18
N SER A 58 8.75 -8.58 -5.38
CA SER A 58 8.04 -9.87 -5.47
C SER A 58 8.08 -10.63 -4.14
N GLN A 59 9.18 -10.50 -3.41
CA GLN A 59 9.36 -11.03 -2.07
C GLN A 59 10.26 -10.09 -1.27
N TYR A 60 9.98 -9.94 0.01
CA TYR A 60 10.78 -9.16 0.94
C TYR A 60 10.82 -9.83 2.30
N CYS A 61 12.01 -9.89 2.86
CA CYS A 61 12.27 -10.37 4.20
C CYS A 61 12.99 -9.25 4.94
N ALA A 62 12.39 -8.76 6.03
CA ALA A 62 13.01 -7.72 6.85
C ALA A 62 14.33 -8.25 7.46
N SER A 63 15.34 -7.39 7.60
CA SER A 63 16.67 -7.81 8.06
C SER A 63 16.70 -8.36 9.49
N ASP A 64 15.71 -8.00 10.30
CA ASP A 64 15.50 -8.47 11.67
C ASP A 64 14.62 -9.73 11.75
N CYS A 65 14.12 -10.22 10.61
CA CYS A 65 13.29 -11.40 10.52
C CYS A 65 14.12 -12.69 10.59
N SER A 66 13.86 -13.53 11.60
CA SER A 66 14.61 -14.77 11.83
C SER A 66 14.00 -16.01 11.17
N CYS A 67 12.84 -15.89 10.52
CA CYS A 67 12.04 -17.03 10.07
C CYS A 67 11.88 -17.19 8.55
N CYS A 68 12.61 -16.42 7.73
CA CYS A 68 12.31 -16.34 6.28
C CYS A 68 12.52 -17.63 5.49
N ASP A 69 13.17 -18.64 6.08
CA ASP A 69 13.30 -19.97 5.49
C ASP A 69 12.07 -20.87 5.76
N PHE A 70 11.10 -20.42 6.56
CA PHE A 70 9.91 -21.18 6.94
C PHE A 70 8.64 -20.62 6.28
N GLU A 71 7.71 -21.53 5.94
CA GLU A 71 6.42 -21.17 5.32
C GLU A 71 5.53 -20.33 6.26
N ALA A 72 5.61 -20.55 7.57
CA ALA A 72 4.90 -19.78 8.57
C ALA A 72 5.80 -18.65 9.12
N CYS A 73 6.01 -17.62 8.29
CA CYS A 73 6.83 -16.47 8.67
C CYS A 73 6.13 -15.15 8.35
N ASP A 74 5.63 -14.50 9.40
CA ASP A 74 4.82 -13.29 9.30
C ASP A 74 5.60 -12.09 8.70
N CYS A 75 6.90 -12.02 8.94
CA CYS A 75 7.79 -10.99 8.39
C CYS A 75 8.36 -11.32 6.99
N HIS A 76 8.00 -12.48 6.41
CA HIS A 76 8.29 -12.80 5.03
C HIS A 76 7.10 -12.39 4.15
N SER A 77 7.23 -11.23 3.52
CA SER A 77 6.21 -10.66 2.65
C SER A 77 6.36 -11.16 1.22
N VAL A 78 5.40 -11.96 0.76
CA VAL A 78 5.32 -12.42 -0.64
C VAL A 78 4.24 -11.62 -1.35
N CYS A 79 4.59 -11.00 -2.48
CA CYS A 79 3.61 -10.30 -3.30
C CYS A 79 2.75 -11.30 -4.09
N PRO A 80 1.42 -11.22 -4.06
CA PRO A 80 0.56 -12.07 -4.89
C PRO A 80 0.87 -11.90 -6.38
N SER A 81 0.86 -13.00 -7.14
CA SER A 81 1.26 -13.03 -8.55
C SER A 81 0.44 -12.12 -9.47
N GLU A 82 -0.81 -11.89 -9.11
CA GLU A 82 -1.78 -11.08 -9.83
C GLU A 82 -1.60 -9.59 -9.51
N CYS A 83 -0.88 -9.26 -8.44
CA CYS A 83 -0.79 -7.92 -7.88
C CYS A 83 0.57 -7.28 -8.12
N LEU A 84 0.62 -5.96 -7.93
CA LEU A 84 1.85 -5.17 -7.86
C LEU A 84 2.00 -4.64 -6.44
N CYS A 85 3.08 -5.03 -5.76
CA CYS A 85 3.39 -4.55 -4.42
C CYS A 85 4.47 -3.48 -4.50
N LEU A 86 4.22 -2.36 -3.82
CA LEU A 86 5.02 -1.15 -3.85
C LEU A 86 5.32 -0.68 -2.43
N HIS A 87 6.51 -0.16 -2.20
CA HIS A 87 6.87 0.44 -0.93
C HIS A 87 7.73 1.70 -1.11
N ASP A 88 7.68 2.60 -0.14
CA ASP A 88 8.66 3.67 -0.01
C ASP A 88 9.94 3.15 0.67
N SER A 89 11.00 3.98 0.71
CA SER A 89 12.28 3.56 1.27
C SER A 89 12.24 3.19 2.77
N SER A 90 11.23 3.70 3.49
CA SER A 90 11.06 3.47 4.94
C SER A 90 10.09 2.34 5.27
N TRP A 91 9.41 1.76 4.27
CA TRP A 91 8.32 0.78 4.44
C TRP A 91 7.12 1.30 5.24
N LEU A 92 7.02 2.62 5.45
CA LEU A 92 5.87 3.26 6.10
C LEU A 92 4.70 3.41 5.12
N ASN A 93 4.99 3.53 3.83
CA ASN A 93 4.00 3.46 2.76
C ASN A 93 4.18 2.13 2.05
N HIS A 94 3.23 1.20 2.27
CA HIS A 94 3.25 -0.12 1.69
C HIS A 94 1.91 -0.39 1.00
N ILE A 95 1.95 -0.46 -0.33
CA ILE A 95 0.77 -0.45 -1.19
C ILE A 95 0.71 -1.78 -1.96
N VAL A 96 -0.44 -2.44 -1.96
CA VAL A 96 -0.71 -3.60 -2.81
C VAL A 96 -1.81 -3.25 -3.82
N GLN A 97 -1.46 -3.33 -5.10
CA GLN A 97 -2.30 -2.97 -6.24
C GLN A 97 -2.75 -4.23 -6.99
N CYS A 98 -4.01 -4.61 -6.81
CA CYS A 98 -4.65 -5.80 -7.37
C CYS A 98 -5.85 -5.44 -8.28
N GLN A 99 -5.93 -4.22 -8.80
CA GLN A 99 -7.05 -3.77 -9.63
C GLN A 99 -7.09 -4.47 -11.01
N GLN A 100 -8.28 -4.71 -11.53
CA GLN A 100 -8.50 -5.25 -12.88
C GLN A 100 -7.86 -6.63 -13.12
N ARG A 101 -7.91 -7.52 -12.11
CA ARG A 101 -7.25 -8.83 -12.13
C ARG A 101 -8.21 -10.02 -12.21
N ASN A 102 -9.51 -9.77 -12.34
CA ASN A 102 -10.56 -10.80 -12.32
C ASN A 102 -10.58 -11.62 -11.03
N LEU A 103 -10.19 -11.03 -9.90
CA LEU A 103 -10.17 -11.71 -8.60
C LEU A 103 -11.58 -11.91 -8.06
N PHE A 104 -11.80 -13.01 -7.34
CA PHE A 104 -13.08 -13.34 -6.72
C PHE A 104 -13.06 -13.22 -5.19
N ASP A 105 -11.85 -13.10 -4.61
CA ASP A 105 -11.59 -12.94 -3.19
C ASP A 105 -10.38 -12.02 -2.94
N ILE A 106 -10.11 -11.75 -1.66
CA ILE A 106 -8.88 -11.13 -1.20
C ILE A 106 -7.92 -12.25 -0.77
N HIS A 107 -6.67 -12.18 -1.23
CA HIS A 107 -5.65 -13.18 -0.87
C HIS A 107 -5.40 -13.20 0.65
N ILE A 108 -5.31 -14.39 1.24
CA ILE A 108 -5.14 -14.58 2.70
C ILE A 108 -3.72 -14.17 3.16
N HIS A 109 -2.73 -14.23 2.25
CA HIS A 109 -1.33 -13.95 2.54
C HIS A 109 -0.91 -12.56 2.06
N LEU A 110 -1.62 -11.53 2.51
CA LEU A 110 -1.17 -10.16 2.34
C LEU A 110 -0.03 -9.84 3.33
N PRO A 111 0.93 -8.98 2.97
CA PRO A 111 1.96 -8.50 3.89
C PRO A 111 1.35 -7.87 5.15
N GLU A 112 1.91 -8.16 6.33
CA GLU A 112 1.41 -7.58 7.59
C GLU A 112 1.54 -6.05 7.65
N THR A 113 2.59 -5.53 7.02
CA THR A 113 2.92 -4.10 7.04
C THR A 113 2.14 -3.27 6.02
N VAL A 114 1.21 -3.88 5.29
CA VAL A 114 0.44 -3.18 4.25
C VAL A 114 -0.35 -2.01 4.84
N THR A 115 -0.25 -0.85 4.20
CA THR A 115 -0.95 0.37 4.58
C THR A 115 -2.05 0.75 3.60
N GLU A 116 -1.96 0.33 2.34
CA GLU A 116 -2.99 0.56 1.32
C GLU A 116 -3.27 -0.70 0.49
N LEU A 117 -4.54 -1.06 0.36
CA LEU A 117 -5.01 -2.16 -0.47
C LEU A 117 -5.94 -1.65 -1.56
N ASN A 118 -5.60 -1.93 -2.82
CA ASN A 118 -6.47 -1.62 -3.95
C ASN A 118 -6.92 -2.88 -4.69
N TYR A 119 -8.19 -3.21 -4.55
CA TYR A 119 -8.88 -4.32 -5.21
C TYR A 119 -10.00 -3.83 -6.15
N GLU A 120 -9.92 -2.58 -6.61
CA GLU A 120 -10.92 -1.99 -7.50
C GLU A 120 -11.10 -2.81 -8.78
N GLU A 121 -12.35 -2.87 -9.27
CA GLU A 121 -12.67 -3.46 -10.57
C GLU A 121 -12.28 -4.95 -10.66
N ASN A 122 -12.74 -5.71 -9.66
CA ASN A 122 -12.66 -7.17 -9.62
C ASN A 122 -14.07 -7.78 -9.49
N ASN A 123 -14.14 -9.09 -9.30
CA ASN A 123 -15.38 -9.86 -9.21
C ASN A 123 -15.69 -10.31 -7.78
N ILE A 124 -15.18 -9.61 -6.76
CA ILE A 124 -15.35 -10.00 -5.36
C ILE A 124 -16.83 -9.88 -4.98
N GLU A 125 -17.44 -10.99 -4.57
CA GLU A 125 -18.84 -11.03 -4.15
C GLU A 125 -19.03 -11.02 -2.64
N GLN A 126 -18.06 -11.57 -1.91
CA GLN A 126 -18.10 -11.75 -0.47
C GLN A 126 -16.69 -11.56 0.09
N LEU A 127 -16.62 -10.95 1.26
CA LEU A 127 -15.40 -10.88 2.06
C LEU A 127 -15.51 -11.91 3.18
N GLN A 128 -14.44 -12.68 3.38
CA GLN A 128 -14.40 -13.64 4.48
C GLN A 128 -14.36 -12.89 5.82
N PRO A 129 -15.00 -13.42 6.88
CA PRO A 129 -14.79 -12.93 8.23
C PRO A 129 -13.29 -12.90 8.55
N PHE A 130 -12.83 -11.88 9.28
CA PHE A 130 -11.43 -11.80 9.73
C PHE A 130 -10.38 -11.76 8.60
N VAL A 131 -10.76 -11.43 7.37
CA VAL A 131 -9.84 -11.39 6.22
C VAL A 131 -8.69 -10.40 6.39
N PHE A 132 -8.84 -9.39 7.26
CA PHE A 132 -7.79 -8.42 7.56
C PHE A 132 -7.10 -8.66 8.92
N VAL A 133 -7.18 -9.86 9.48
CA VAL A 133 -6.41 -10.19 10.70
C VAL A 133 -4.91 -9.97 10.50
N GLY A 134 -4.30 -9.35 11.50
CA GLY A 134 -2.88 -8.96 11.49
C GLY A 134 -2.58 -7.69 10.69
N LYS A 135 -3.54 -7.12 9.94
CA LYS A 135 -3.33 -5.93 9.11
C LYS A 135 -3.56 -4.63 9.88
N ASN A 136 -2.90 -4.54 11.03
CA ASN A 136 -3.08 -3.42 11.95
C ASN A 136 -2.60 -2.09 11.36
N LEU A 137 -1.70 -2.11 10.37
CA LEU A 137 -1.19 -0.92 9.71
C LEU A 137 -2.03 -0.48 8.49
N LEU A 138 -3.06 -1.23 8.10
CA LEU A 138 -3.91 -0.90 6.97
C LEU A 138 -4.67 0.40 7.25
N ILE A 139 -4.52 1.41 6.38
CA ILE A 139 -5.14 2.73 6.47
C ILE A 139 -6.21 2.92 5.40
N LYS A 140 -5.97 2.44 4.17
CA LYS A 140 -6.89 2.62 3.04
C LYS A 140 -7.22 1.28 2.39
N LEU A 141 -8.51 1.07 2.14
CA LEU A 141 -9.04 -0.09 1.44
C LEU A 141 -9.96 0.35 0.31
N ASN A 142 -9.56 0.08 -0.93
CA ASN A 142 -10.39 0.32 -2.11
C ASN A 142 -10.96 -1.00 -2.63
N LEU A 143 -12.28 -1.15 -2.53
CA LEU A 143 -13.08 -2.27 -3.02
C LEU A 143 -14.13 -1.79 -4.03
N ALA A 144 -13.92 -0.62 -4.63
CA ALA A 144 -14.87 -0.06 -5.58
C ALA A 144 -15.07 -0.96 -6.80
N LYS A 145 -16.25 -0.86 -7.43
CA LYS A 145 -16.60 -1.60 -8.66
C LYS A 145 -16.39 -3.12 -8.55
N ASN A 146 -16.72 -3.69 -7.40
CA ASN A 146 -16.82 -5.14 -7.20
C ASN A 146 -18.31 -5.56 -7.20
N ASN A 147 -18.57 -6.83 -6.86
CA ASN A 147 -19.90 -7.42 -6.80
C ASN A 147 -20.34 -7.72 -5.35
N ILE A 148 -19.81 -7.01 -4.36
CA ILE A 148 -20.03 -7.28 -2.94
C ILE A 148 -21.52 -7.12 -2.63
N LYS A 149 -22.10 -8.12 -1.94
CA LYS A 149 -23.55 -8.15 -1.62
C LYS A 149 -23.85 -7.77 -0.18
N ASN A 150 -23.06 -8.30 0.75
CA ASN A 150 -23.26 -8.14 2.19
C ASN A 150 -21.92 -7.91 2.89
N LEU A 151 -21.96 -7.23 4.04
CA LEU A 151 -20.84 -7.10 4.96
C LEU A 151 -21.29 -7.52 6.36
N THR A 152 -20.45 -8.27 7.06
CA THR A 152 -20.60 -8.62 8.48
C THR A 152 -19.64 -7.78 9.32
N ASN A 153 -19.97 -7.62 10.61
CA ASN A 153 -19.18 -6.90 11.60
C ASN A 153 -17.74 -7.44 11.76
N ASP A 154 -17.52 -8.72 11.47
CA ASP A 154 -16.24 -9.38 11.68
C ASP A 154 -15.21 -9.16 10.56
N ILE A 155 -15.61 -8.58 9.42
CA ILE A 155 -14.74 -8.45 8.23
C ILE A 155 -13.56 -7.52 8.52
N PHE A 156 -13.82 -6.37 9.15
CA PHE A 156 -12.80 -5.34 9.39
C PHE A 156 -12.00 -5.57 10.68
N CYS A 157 -12.28 -6.64 11.41
CA CYS A 157 -11.54 -6.98 12.61
C CYS A 157 -10.10 -7.39 12.27
N GLY A 158 -9.14 -6.74 12.91
CA GLY A 158 -7.71 -6.85 12.61
C GLY A 158 -7.13 -5.69 11.80
N ALA A 159 -7.97 -4.85 11.19
CA ALA A 159 -7.58 -3.63 10.49
C ALA A 159 -7.77 -2.38 11.37
N SER A 160 -7.17 -2.36 12.56
CA SER A 160 -7.47 -1.35 13.59
C SER A 160 -7.24 0.11 13.18
N ASN A 161 -6.36 0.37 12.21
CA ASN A 161 -6.02 1.70 11.72
C ASN A 161 -6.70 2.05 10.38
N LEU A 162 -7.73 1.31 9.95
CA LEU A 162 -8.36 1.51 8.64
C LEU A 162 -9.23 2.75 8.64
N HIS A 163 -8.78 3.88 8.07
CA HIS A 163 -9.52 5.15 8.10
C HIS A 163 -10.36 5.40 6.85
N GLU A 164 -9.99 4.80 5.72
CA GLU A 164 -10.64 5.05 4.43
C GLU A 164 -11.08 3.73 3.78
N ILE A 165 -12.39 3.61 3.55
CA ILE A 165 -12.96 2.44 2.88
C ILE A 165 -13.80 2.92 1.69
N ASN A 166 -13.40 2.54 0.49
CA ASN A 166 -14.16 2.81 -0.72
C ASN A 166 -14.92 1.54 -1.16
N LEU A 167 -16.25 1.56 -0.98
CA LEU A 167 -17.17 0.51 -1.41
C LEU A 167 -18.06 0.95 -2.59
N SER A 168 -17.72 2.07 -3.24
CA SER A 168 -18.54 2.64 -4.31
C SER A 168 -18.74 1.66 -5.47
N TYR A 169 -19.87 1.78 -6.16
CA TYR A 169 -20.20 0.95 -7.33
C TYR A 169 -20.33 -0.56 -7.08
N ASN A 170 -20.46 -1.02 -5.82
CA ASN A 170 -20.94 -2.36 -5.49
C ASN A 170 -22.49 -2.38 -5.57
N ARG A 171 -23.04 -2.60 -6.77
CA ARG A 171 -24.47 -2.35 -7.06
C ARG A 171 -25.46 -3.19 -6.25
N ASN A 172 -25.02 -4.33 -5.72
CA ASN A 172 -25.85 -5.25 -4.94
C ASN A 172 -25.60 -5.13 -3.42
N LEU A 173 -24.72 -4.22 -3.00
CA LEU A 173 -24.37 -4.04 -1.60
C LEU A 173 -25.51 -3.37 -0.83
N MET A 174 -26.06 -4.09 0.15
CA MET A 174 -27.06 -3.55 1.07
C MET A 174 -26.41 -3.19 2.41
N ILE A 175 -26.39 -1.89 2.75
CA ILE A 175 -25.92 -1.40 4.05
C ILE A 175 -27.13 -0.96 4.87
N LYS A 176 -27.33 -1.61 6.03
CA LYS A 176 -28.32 -1.17 7.01
C LYS A 176 -27.70 -0.15 7.95
N LEU A 177 -28.10 1.11 7.80
CA LEU A 177 -27.60 2.20 8.67
C LEU A 177 -27.91 1.98 10.16
N SER A 178 -28.96 1.22 10.48
CA SER A 178 -29.31 0.87 11.86
C SER A 178 -28.21 0.11 12.60
N ASN A 179 -27.33 -0.60 11.89
CA ASN A 179 -26.28 -1.44 12.45
C ASN A 179 -24.89 -0.99 11.97
N ILE A 180 -24.75 0.25 11.50
CA ILE A 180 -23.48 0.74 10.94
C ILE A 180 -22.36 0.77 11.99
N ASN A 181 -22.70 1.06 13.25
CA ASN A 181 -21.73 1.02 14.35
C ASN A 181 -21.26 -0.41 14.65
N GLU A 182 -22.15 -1.41 14.53
CA GLU A 182 -21.77 -2.82 14.69
C GLU A 182 -20.83 -3.25 13.56
N LEU A 183 -21.12 -2.83 12.32
CA LEU A 183 -20.32 -3.15 11.15
C LEU A 183 -18.85 -2.71 11.28
N PHE A 184 -18.61 -1.58 11.94
CA PHE A 184 -17.27 -1.00 12.12
C PHE A 184 -16.77 -1.05 13.56
N SER A 185 -17.40 -1.86 14.42
CA SER A 185 -17.10 -1.94 15.86
C SER A 185 -15.66 -2.34 16.18
N CYS A 186 -14.96 -3.00 15.26
CA CYS A 186 -13.56 -3.36 15.40
C CYS A 186 -12.55 -2.23 15.05
N LEU A 187 -13.03 -1.08 14.58
CA LEU A 187 -12.19 0.05 14.18
C LEU A 187 -11.98 1.00 15.36
N LYS A 188 -10.73 1.14 15.84
CA LYS A 188 -10.40 1.79 17.12
C LYS A 188 -10.79 3.26 17.20
N TYR A 189 -10.85 3.96 16.07
CA TYR A 189 -11.12 5.41 16.03
C TYR A 189 -12.61 5.76 16.11
N LEU A 190 -13.51 4.76 16.08
CA LEU A 190 -14.94 4.94 16.32
C LEU A 190 -15.33 4.79 17.80
N GLU A 191 -14.36 4.57 18.70
CA GLU A 191 -14.58 4.44 20.16
C GLU A 191 -14.78 5.80 20.89
N TYR A 192 -15.12 6.88 20.18
CA TYR A 192 -15.37 8.21 20.78
C TYR A 192 -16.82 8.67 20.67
#